data_AF-A0AAD6RFG9-F1
#
_entry.id   AF-A0AAD6RFG9-F1
#
_cell.length_a   1.000
_cell.length_b   1.000
_cell.length_c   1.000
_cell.angle_alpha   90.00
_cell.angle_beta   90.00
_cell.angle_gamma   90.00
#
_symmetry.space_group_name_H-M   'P 1'
#
loop_
_entity.id
_entity.type
_entity.pdbx_description
1 polymer ?
#
loop_
_entity_poly.entity_id
_entity_poly.type
_entity_poly.pdbx_seq_one_letter_code
_entity_poly.pdbx_strand_id
1 'polypeptide(L)'
;MLQSNSEDNFESPIKDIKRHEDNLKFLKSQANHLDESILDLQVRLGKYHSKDAANENSDLHPEEESTQQILHQEQSAAGILCKVKSYHAIHASNLSLIKDVLGIVATLARVDNDALSRLLSEYLGLETMLGIVCKTFDGIKALEKYDGDGKIKDIAGLHGLGSSIGRKIDGRFTAFCLEDLRPFAGGFIANDPQKKLALLKPKLPDGKCPSGFLDFVVNMVNLDDRNLFCVTAGGHGLRETLFYNLFSYLQAYKTRADMLSALPCITHGAVSLDGGMITKNGLFLLGSR
;
A
#
# COMPACT_ATOMS: atom_id res chain seq x y z
N MET A 1 -0.49 49.87 -53.84
CA MET A 1 0.03 48.54 -54.21
C MET A 1 0.57 47.89 -52.96
N LEU A 2 0.02 46.72 -52.65
CA LEU A 2 0.30 45.88 -51.48
C LEU A 2 1.36 44.82 -51.86
N GLN A 3 2.37 44.64 -51.02
CA GLN A 3 3.27 43.46 -50.88
C GLN A 3 4.30 43.88 -49.79
N SER A 4 4.75 43.09 -48.83
CA SER A 4 4.95 41.64 -48.72
C SER A 4 5.17 41.30 -47.23
N ASN A 5 4.44 40.34 -46.65
CA ASN A 5 4.67 39.86 -45.28
C ASN A 5 4.17 38.40 -45.13
N SER A 6 4.52 37.52 -46.08
CA SER A 6 3.98 36.15 -46.14
C SER A 6 5.01 35.01 -46.06
N GLU A 7 6.31 35.26 -46.22
CA GLU A 7 7.32 34.18 -46.26
C GLU A 7 7.88 33.83 -44.87
N ASP A 8 8.08 34.81 -43.98
CA ASP A 8 8.54 34.55 -42.60
C ASP A 8 7.53 33.78 -41.74
N ASN A 9 6.25 33.73 -42.15
CA ASN A 9 5.18 33.13 -41.37
C ASN A 9 5.10 31.59 -41.51
N PHE A 10 5.75 31.00 -42.53
CA PHE A 10 5.73 29.54 -42.80
C PHE A 10 7.04 28.82 -42.45
N GLU A 11 8.15 29.55 -42.29
CA GLU A 11 9.45 28.93 -41.99
C GLU A 11 9.57 28.47 -40.52
N SER A 12 8.90 29.16 -39.59
CA SER A 12 8.84 28.78 -38.17
C SER A 12 8.06 27.46 -37.95
N PRO A 13 6.84 27.26 -38.49
CA PRO A 13 6.12 25.99 -38.37
C PRO A 13 6.86 24.77 -38.92
N ILE A 14 7.59 24.91 -40.03
CA ILE A 14 8.35 23.79 -40.64
C ILE A 14 9.53 23.37 -39.75
N LYS A 15 10.24 24.34 -39.15
CA LYS A 15 11.31 24.08 -38.18
C LYS A 15 10.76 23.40 -36.92
N ASP A 16 9.58 23.81 -36.45
CA ASP A 16 8.90 23.20 -35.31
C ASP A 16 8.46 21.76 -35.61
N ILE A 17 7.88 21.48 -36.78
CA ILE A 17 7.50 20.12 -37.20
C ILE A 17 8.73 19.21 -37.23
N LYS A 18 9.82 19.66 -37.85
CA LYS A 18 11.06 18.87 -37.91
C LYS A 18 11.61 18.56 -36.51
N ARG A 19 11.60 19.55 -35.60
CA ARG A 19 11.99 19.34 -34.20
C ARG A 19 11.10 18.31 -33.51
N HIS A 20 9.79 18.33 -33.75
CA HIS A 20 8.88 17.34 -33.19
C HIS A 20 9.11 15.94 -33.76
N GLU A 21 9.38 15.80 -35.05
CA GLU A 21 9.75 14.53 -35.68
C GLU A 21 11.04 13.95 -35.08
N ASP A 22 12.08 14.78 -34.93
CA ASP A 22 13.35 14.38 -34.32
C ASP A 22 13.16 13.96 -32.86
N ASN A 23 12.34 14.69 -32.10
CA ASN A 23 12.00 14.34 -30.72
C ASN A 23 11.24 13.01 -30.63
N LEU A 24 10.27 12.78 -31.52
CA LEU A 24 9.53 11.51 -31.57
C LEU A 24 10.45 10.34 -31.90
N LYS A 25 11.38 10.53 -32.84
CA LYS A 25 12.38 9.51 -33.18
C LYS A 25 13.28 9.19 -32.00
N PHE A 26 13.74 10.21 -31.27
CA PHE A 26 14.53 10.05 -30.06
C PHE A 26 13.76 9.30 -28.97
N LEU A 27 12.54 9.74 -28.63
CA LEU A 27 11.72 9.10 -27.59
C LEU A 27 11.41 7.65 -27.93
N LYS A 28 11.13 7.34 -29.20
CA LYS A 28 10.92 5.96 -29.66
C LYS A 28 12.17 5.10 -29.48
N SER A 29 13.35 5.64 -29.77
CA SER A 29 14.62 4.95 -29.52
C SER A 29 14.83 4.66 -28.02
N GLN A 30 14.51 5.62 -27.15
CA GLN A 30 14.63 5.45 -25.70
C GLN A 30 13.63 4.40 -25.16
N ALA A 31 12.38 4.40 -25.65
CA ALA A 31 11.39 3.39 -25.29
C ALA A 31 11.86 1.98 -25.68
N ASN A 32 12.36 1.80 -26.90
CA ASN A 32 12.89 0.50 -27.36
C ASN A 32 14.06 0.03 -26.48
N HIS A 33 14.99 0.91 -26.12
CA HIS A 33 16.12 0.57 -25.25
C HIS A 33 15.66 0.12 -23.84
N LEU A 34 14.63 0.78 -23.29
CA LEU A 34 14.03 0.37 -22.02
C LEU A 34 13.34 -1.00 -22.14
N ASP A 35 12.61 -1.23 -23.22
CA ASP A 35 11.96 -2.54 -23.48
C ASP A 35 12.99 -3.67 -23.57
N GLU A 36 14.09 -3.46 -24.29
CA GLU A 36 15.21 -4.41 -24.35
C GLU A 36 15.83 -4.67 -22.96
N SER A 37 16.00 -3.63 -22.16
CA SER A 37 16.53 -3.74 -20.79
C SER A 37 15.59 -4.52 -19.87
N ILE A 38 14.27 -4.30 -19.98
CA ILE A 38 13.25 -5.05 -19.24
C ILE A 38 13.28 -6.53 -19.62
N LEU A 39 13.39 -6.84 -20.92
CA LEU A 39 13.49 -8.21 -21.41
C LEU A 39 14.73 -8.92 -20.87
N ASP A 40 15.91 -8.27 -20.87
CA ASP A 40 17.13 -8.85 -20.31
C ASP A 40 16.98 -9.14 -18.80
N LEU A 41 16.39 -8.21 -18.04
CA LEU A 41 16.11 -8.41 -16.62
C LEU A 41 15.14 -9.57 -16.36
N GLN A 42 14.08 -9.70 -17.17
CA GLN A 42 13.14 -10.83 -17.09
C GLN A 42 13.83 -12.16 -17.37
N VAL A 43 14.70 -12.22 -18.38
CA VAL A 43 15.48 -13.43 -18.71
C VAL A 43 16.44 -13.80 -17.56
N ARG A 44 17.11 -12.81 -16.96
CA ARG A 44 17.97 -13.04 -15.79
C ARG A 44 17.17 -13.58 -14.62
N LEU A 45 16.04 -12.96 -14.28
CA LEU A 45 15.16 -13.39 -13.19
C LEU A 45 14.67 -14.83 -13.38
N GLY A 46 14.24 -15.20 -14.60
CA GLY A 46 13.85 -16.57 -14.93
C GLY A 46 14.97 -17.59 -14.71
N LYS A 47 16.23 -17.23 -15.00
CA LYS A 47 17.39 -18.08 -14.72
C LYS A 47 17.70 -18.24 -13.23
N TYR A 48 17.43 -17.23 -12.41
CA TYR A 48 17.57 -17.32 -10.95
C TYR A 48 16.52 -18.27 -10.36
N HIS A 49 15.25 -18.08 -10.70
CA HIS A 49 14.17 -18.91 -10.16
C HIS A 49 14.29 -20.39 -10.58
N SER A 50 14.80 -20.67 -11.78
CA SER A 50 15.09 -22.04 -12.22
C SER A 50 16.22 -22.72 -11.45
N LYS A 51 17.07 -21.97 -10.75
CA LYS A 51 18.16 -22.50 -9.91
C LYS A 51 17.72 -22.68 -8.46
N ASP A 52 16.89 -21.79 -7.94
CA ASP A 52 16.38 -21.86 -6.56
C ASP A 52 15.33 -22.97 -6.35
N ALA A 53 14.56 -23.32 -7.40
CA ALA A 53 13.64 -24.46 -7.38
C ALA A 53 14.33 -25.83 -7.12
N ALA A 54 15.66 -25.90 -7.22
CA ALA A 54 16.44 -27.10 -6.90
C ALA A 54 16.82 -27.21 -5.40
N ASN A 55 16.52 -26.19 -4.58
CA ASN A 55 17.06 -26.07 -3.22
C ASN A 55 16.03 -25.74 -2.12
N GLU A 56 14.72 -25.78 -2.40
CA GLU A 56 13.70 -25.50 -1.37
C GLU A 56 13.46 -26.70 -0.44
N ASN A 57 14.24 -26.73 0.64
CA ASN A 57 13.78 -27.25 1.93
C ASN A 57 13.78 -26.07 2.92
N SER A 58 12.68 -25.91 3.66
CA SER A 58 12.52 -25.29 4.99
C SER A 58 11.63 -24.03 5.12
N ASP A 59 10.85 -24.10 6.20
CA ASP A 59 10.08 -23.09 6.94
C ASP A 59 8.86 -22.39 6.30
N LEU A 60 7.71 -22.60 6.97
CA LEU A 60 6.45 -21.88 6.75
C LEU A 60 6.68 -20.37 6.95
N HIS A 61 6.48 -19.59 5.90
CA HIS A 61 6.68 -18.14 5.95
C HIS A 61 5.62 -17.45 6.83
N PRO A 62 5.96 -16.39 7.60
CA PRO A 62 5.01 -15.61 8.42
C PRO A 62 3.82 -15.02 7.63
N GLU A 63 3.97 -14.85 6.31
CA GLU A 63 2.88 -14.45 5.40
C GLU A 63 1.73 -15.47 5.39
N GLU A 64 2.03 -16.75 5.63
CA GLU A 64 1.04 -17.83 5.64
C GLU A 64 0.16 -17.78 6.90
N GLU A 65 0.71 -17.41 8.06
CA GLU A 65 -0.05 -17.35 9.32
C GLU A 65 -1.13 -16.25 9.29
N SER A 66 -0.78 -15.04 8.84
CA SER A 66 -1.74 -13.94 8.71
C SER A 66 -2.81 -14.26 7.66
N THR A 67 -2.41 -14.93 6.57
CA THR A 67 -3.33 -15.39 5.53
C THR A 67 -4.29 -16.46 6.07
N GLN A 68 -3.81 -17.39 6.90
CA GLN A 68 -4.66 -18.39 7.56
C GLN A 68 -5.70 -17.75 8.49
N GLN A 69 -5.30 -16.76 9.29
CA GLN A 69 -6.24 -16.03 10.15
C GLN A 69 -7.34 -15.31 9.35
N ILE A 70 -7.00 -14.75 8.18
CA ILE A 70 -7.98 -14.14 7.27
C ILE A 70 -8.90 -15.20 6.65
N LEU A 71 -8.38 -16.37 6.28
CA LEU A 71 -9.19 -17.45 5.70
C LEU A 71 -10.28 -17.96 6.65
N HIS A 72 -10.05 -17.88 7.96
CA HIS A 72 -11.07 -18.17 8.99
C HIS A 72 -12.23 -17.15 9.00
N GLN A 73 -12.05 -15.96 8.42
CA GLN A 73 -13.10 -14.94 8.28
C GLN A 73 -13.94 -15.21 7.02
N GLU A 74 -14.65 -16.33 7.00
CA GLU A 74 -15.17 -16.92 5.76
C GLU A 74 -16.18 -16.06 5.00
N GLN A 75 -16.93 -15.22 5.71
CA GLN A 75 -17.95 -14.32 5.17
C GLN A 75 -17.42 -12.90 4.93
N SER A 76 -16.16 -12.63 5.25
CA SER A 76 -15.55 -11.34 4.96
C SER A 76 -15.09 -11.25 3.50
N ALA A 77 -15.10 -10.04 2.95
CA ALA A 77 -14.54 -9.75 1.63
C ALA A 77 -13.06 -10.19 1.52
N ALA A 78 -12.27 -9.96 2.57
CA ALA A 78 -10.88 -10.38 2.68
C ALA A 78 -10.72 -11.91 2.63
N GLY A 79 -11.51 -12.65 3.41
CA GLY A 79 -11.50 -14.11 3.42
C GLY A 79 -11.87 -14.71 2.07
N ILE A 80 -12.88 -14.16 1.41
CA ILE A 80 -13.27 -14.53 0.04
C ILE A 80 -12.13 -14.25 -0.94
N LEU A 81 -11.52 -13.06 -0.89
CA LEU A 81 -10.43 -12.70 -1.78
C LEU A 81 -9.21 -13.63 -1.60
N CYS A 82 -8.81 -13.92 -0.36
CA CYS A 82 -7.75 -14.89 -0.05
C CYS A 82 -8.08 -16.28 -0.61
N LYS A 83 -9.32 -16.76 -0.39
CA LYS A 83 -9.76 -18.07 -0.87
C LYS A 83 -9.76 -18.13 -2.40
N VAL A 84 -10.26 -17.10 -3.07
CA VAL A 84 -10.25 -16.98 -4.55
C VAL A 84 -8.81 -16.98 -5.08
N LYS A 85 -7.89 -16.21 -4.47
CA LYS A 85 -6.47 -16.22 -4.85
C LYS A 85 -5.86 -17.63 -4.73
N SER A 86 -6.20 -18.38 -3.68
CA SER A 86 -5.69 -19.75 -3.49
C SER A 86 -6.22 -20.75 -4.54
N TYR A 87 -7.48 -20.63 -4.98
CA TYR A 87 -8.05 -21.49 -6.03
C TYR A 87 -7.65 -21.08 -7.46
N HIS A 88 -7.39 -19.80 -7.71
CA HIS A 88 -7.25 -19.24 -9.07
C HIS A 88 -5.83 -18.93 -9.52
N ALA A 89 -4.82 -19.39 -8.78
CA ALA A 89 -3.51 -19.67 -9.38
C ALA A 89 -3.60 -20.61 -10.61
N ILE A 90 -4.79 -21.18 -10.90
CA ILE A 90 -5.07 -22.18 -11.94
C ILE A 90 -5.97 -21.66 -13.09
N HIS A 91 -6.67 -20.51 -13.01
CA HIS A 91 -7.57 -20.04 -14.10
C HIS A 91 -7.54 -18.51 -14.41
N ALA A 92 -7.38 -18.18 -15.70
CA ALA A 92 -6.99 -16.85 -16.20
C ALA A 92 -8.08 -15.75 -16.29
N SER A 93 -9.38 -16.09 -16.28
CA SER A 93 -10.46 -15.11 -16.55
C SER A 93 -10.80 -14.22 -15.35
N ASN A 94 -10.71 -14.76 -14.12
CA ASN A 94 -10.96 -14.02 -12.88
C ASN A 94 -9.77 -13.13 -12.44
N LEU A 95 -8.62 -13.24 -13.11
CA LEU A 95 -7.44 -12.40 -12.84
C LEU A 95 -7.70 -10.92 -13.13
N SER A 96 -8.58 -10.58 -14.09
CA SER A 96 -8.78 -9.18 -14.48
C SER A 96 -9.34 -8.33 -13.33
N LEU A 97 -10.23 -8.89 -12.51
CA LEU A 97 -10.87 -8.19 -11.40
C LEU A 97 -9.92 -7.96 -10.22
N ILE A 98 -8.99 -8.89 -10.00
CA ILE A 98 -8.05 -8.89 -8.87
C ILE A 98 -6.72 -8.23 -9.27
N LYS A 99 -6.49 -7.96 -10.57
CA LYS A 99 -5.23 -7.38 -11.07
C LYS A 99 -4.84 -6.07 -10.39
N ASP A 100 -5.82 -5.25 -10.06
CA ASP A 100 -5.61 -3.97 -9.39
C ASP A 100 -5.44 -4.11 -7.86
N VAL A 101 -5.90 -5.23 -7.30
CA VAL A 101 -5.85 -5.51 -5.87
C VAL A 101 -4.43 -5.92 -5.46
N LEU A 102 -3.77 -5.07 -4.69
CA LEU A 102 -2.45 -5.35 -4.12
C LEU A 102 -2.53 -6.43 -3.04
N GLY A 103 -3.48 -6.31 -2.13
CA GLY A 103 -3.59 -7.22 -1.00
C GLY A 103 -4.58 -6.73 0.04
N ILE A 104 -4.48 -7.34 1.22
CA ILE A 104 -5.26 -6.98 2.41
C ILE A 104 -4.30 -6.29 3.38
N VAL A 105 -4.75 -5.26 4.10
CA VAL A 105 -3.87 -4.47 4.99
C VAL A 105 -3.02 -5.37 5.91
N ALA A 106 -3.63 -6.38 6.53
CA ALA A 106 -2.95 -7.35 7.40
C ALA A 106 -1.80 -8.14 6.74
N THR A 107 -1.76 -8.25 5.41
CA THR A 107 -0.74 -9.02 4.68
C THR A 107 0.29 -8.13 3.98
N LEU A 108 0.16 -6.80 4.06
CA LEU A 108 0.99 -5.86 3.29
C LEU A 108 2.18 -5.31 4.06
N ALA A 109 2.27 -5.58 5.37
CA ALA A 109 3.40 -5.23 6.21
C ALA A 109 3.62 -6.27 7.31
N ARG A 110 4.85 -6.32 7.80
CA ARG A 110 5.25 -7.10 8.97
C ARG A 110 5.70 -6.19 10.09
N VAL A 111 5.57 -6.65 11.33
CA VAL A 111 6.10 -5.98 12.52
C VAL A 111 6.90 -7.02 13.29
N ASP A 112 8.18 -6.76 13.53
CA ASP A 112 9.08 -7.78 14.11
C ASP A 112 8.80 -8.08 15.59
N ASN A 113 8.11 -7.17 16.28
CA ASN A 113 7.74 -7.35 17.68
C ASN A 113 6.27 -7.79 17.79
N ASP A 114 6.01 -9.01 18.27
CA ASP A 114 4.66 -9.57 18.39
C ASP A 114 3.73 -8.75 19.30
N ALA A 115 4.26 -8.19 20.39
CA ALA A 115 3.45 -7.37 21.30
C ALA A 115 2.98 -6.09 20.60
N LEU A 116 3.87 -5.46 19.84
CA LEU A 116 3.55 -4.31 19.01
C LEU A 116 2.59 -4.71 17.87
N SER A 117 2.86 -5.82 17.17
CA SER A 117 2.00 -6.34 16.10
C SER A 117 0.55 -6.48 16.56
N ARG A 118 0.32 -7.21 17.67
CA ARG A 118 -1.01 -7.36 18.26
C ARG A 118 -1.63 -6.01 18.63
N LEU A 119 -0.85 -5.09 19.18
CA LEU A 119 -1.32 -3.78 19.63
C LEU A 119 -1.73 -2.87 18.46
N LEU A 120 -1.01 -2.96 17.35
CA LEU A 120 -1.35 -2.22 16.13
C LEU A 120 -2.59 -2.80 15.45
N SER A 121 -2.76 -4.12 15.45
CA SER A 121 -4.00 -4.76 14.98
C SER A 121 -5.21 -4.30 15.79
N GLU A 122 -5.07 -4.18 17.11
CA GLU A 122 -6.11 -3.65 18.00
C GLU A 122 -6.36 -2.15 17.75
N TYR A 123 -5.29 -1.36 17.59
CA TYR A 123 -5.38 0.07 17.29
C TYR A 123 -6.13 0.35 15.97
N LEU A 124 -5.84 -0.42 14.92
CA LEU A 124 -6.50 -0.28 13.62
C LEU A 124 -7.91 -0.86 13.60
N GLY A 125 -8.15 -1.89 14.42
CA GLY A 125 -9.39 -2.65 14.44
C GLY A 125 -9.53 -3.64 13.28
N LEU A 126 -10.43 -4.61 13.46
CA LEU A 126 -10.62 -5.72 12.53
C LEU A 126 -11.03 -5.25 11.13
N GLU A 127 -11.92 -4.26 11.04
CA GLU A 127 -12.43 -3.76 9.75
C GLU A 127 -11.29 -3.18 8.87
N THR A 128 -10.42 -2.37 9.47
CA THR A 128 -9.25 -1.79 8.80
C THR A 128 -8.24 -2.86 8.41
N MET A 129 -7.97 -3.81 9.32
CA MET A 129 -7.02 -4.90 9.08
C MET A 129 -7.45 -5.83 7.94
N LEU A 130 -8.77 -6.04 7.79
CA LEU A 130 -9.36 -6.78 6.66
C LEU A 130 -9.61 -5.91 5.42
N GLY A 131 -9.19 -4.64 5.42
CA GLY A 131 -9.40 -3.75 4.30
C GLY A 131 -8.66 -4.20 3.04
N ILE A 132 -9.34 -4.13 1.89
CA ILE A 132 -8.78 -4.50 0.59
C ILE A 132 -8.08 -3.27 -0.02
N VAL A 133 -6.84 -3.41 -0.48
CA VAL A 133 -6.07 -2.31 -1.06
C VAL A 133 -6.02 -2.45 -2.58
N CYS A 134 -6.59 -1.49 -3.28
CA CYS A 134 -6.55 -1.34 -4.74
C CYS A 134 -5.57 -0.22 -5.12
N LYS A 135 -4.93 -0.36 -6.29
CA LYS A 135 -4.06 0.69 -6.84
C LYS A 135 -4.88 1.88 -7.32
N THR A 136 -6.01 1.61 -7.98
CA THR A 136 -6.81 2.59 -8.70
C THR A 136 -8.27 2.59 -8.26
N PHE A 137 -8.98 3.67 -8.58
CA PHE A 137 -10.41 3.81 -8.38
C PHE A 137 -11.21 2.86 -9.30
N ASP A 138 -10.66 2.54 -10.47
CA ASP A 138 -11.21 1.48 -11.33
C ASP A 138 -11.15 0.11 -10.64
N GLY A 139 -10.09 -0.18 -9.89
CA GLY A 139 -10.01 -1.35 -9.01
C GLY A 139 -11.13 -1.37 -7.96
N ILE A 140 -11.38 -0.24 -7.29
CA ILE A 140 -12.47 -0.12 -6.32
C ILE A 140 -13.83 -0.39 -6.97
N LYS A 141 -14.12 0.24 -8.12
CA LYS A 141 -15.37 0.01 -8.88
C LYS A 141 -15.51 -1.43 -9.37
N ALA A 142 -14.39 -2.15 -9.55
CA ALA A 142 -14.43 -3.56 -9.92
C ALA A 142 -14.83 -4.45 -8.74
N LEU A 143 -14.53 -4.07 -7.49
CA LEU A 143 -14.89 -4.84 -6.29
C LEU A 143 -16.41 -4.89 -6.08
N GLU A 144 -17.13 -3.79 -6.27
CA GLU A 144 -18.58 -3.71 -6.07
C GLU A 144 -19.28 -2.97 -7.21
N LYS A 145 -20.33 -3.58 -7.77
CA LYS A 145 -21.13 -3.00 -8.85
C LYS A 145 -22.57 -2.81 -8.39
N TYR A 146 -23.18 -1.73 -8.87
CA TYR A 146 -24.57 -1.42 -8.63
C TYR A 146 -25.42 -1.56 -9.91
N ASP A 147 -26.72 -1.78 -9.75
CA ASP A 147 -27.71 -1.70 -10.82
C ASP A 147 -28.24 -0.28 -11.02
N GLY A 148 -29.18 -0.12 -11.95
CA GLY A 148 -29.77 1.18 -12.26
C GLY A 148 -30.55 1.79 -11.09
N ASP A 149 -30.97 0.96 -10.13
CA ASP A 149 -31.68 1.38 -8.92
C ASP A 149 -30.73 1.65 -7.74
N GLY A 150 -29.41 1.52 -7.95
CA GLY A 150 -28.40 1.69 -6.92
C GLY A 150 -28.28 0.51 -5.94
N LYS A 151 -28.84 -0.66 -6.27
CA LYS A 151 -28.69 -1.88 -5.46
C LYS A 151 -27.44 -2.64 -5.86
N ILE A 152 -26.83 -3.33 -4.89
CA ILE A 152 -25.66 -4.17 -5.12
C ILE A 152 -26.03 -5.31 -6.09
N LYS A 153 -25.17 -5.53 -7.10
CA LYS A 153 -25.27 -6.67 -8.01
C LYS A 153 -24.56 -7.88 -7.42
N ASP A 154 -25.32 -8.76 -6.79
CA ASP A 154 -24.81 -9.99 -6.12
C ASP A 154 -24.02 -10.93 -7.04
N ILE A 155 -24.24 -10.87 -8.36
CA ILE A 155 -23.56 -11.72 -9.36
C ILE A 155 -22.30 -11.09 -9.96
N ALA A 156 -21.91 -9.90 -9.51
CA ALA A 156 -20.79 -9.15 -10.07
C ALA A 156 -19.75 -8.78 -9.00
N GLY A 157 -18.57 -8.38 -9.45
CA GLY A 157 -17.50 -7.97 -8.55
C GLY A 157 -17.06 -9.09 -7.61
N LEU A 158 -16.74 -8.72 -6.38
CA LEU A 158 -16.34 -9.65 -5.35
C LEU A 158 -17.50 -10.54 -4.86
N HIS A 159 -18.74 -10.05 -4.93
CA HIS A 159 -19.94 -10.86 -4.60
C HIS A 159 -20.13 -12.02 -5.57
N GLY A 160 -19.95 -11.77 -6.87
CA GLY A 160 -19.97 -12.82 -7.89
C GLY A 160 -18.85 -13.84 -7.71
N LEU A 161 -17.63 -13.37 -7.38
CA LEU A 161 -16.51 -14.25 -7.06
C LEU A 161 -16.78 -15.10 -5.82
N GLY A 162 -17.30 -14.51 -4.73
CA GLY A 162 -17.71 -15.24 -3.54
C GLY A 162 -18.73 -16.32 -3.89
N SER A 163 -19.77 -15.96 -4.63
CA SER A 163 -20.84 -16.89 -5.03
C SER A 163 -20.30 -18.08 -5.83
N SER A 164 -19.29 -17.87 -6.69
CA SER A 164 -18.65 -18.93 -7.48
C SER A 164 -17.90 -19.98 -6.64
N ILE A 165 -17.49 -19.62 -5.42
CA ILE A 165 -16.86 -20.52 -4.44
C ILE A 165 -17.80 -20.90 -3.29
N GLY A 166 -19.11 -20.64 -3.44
CA GLY A 166 -20.12 -20.97 -2.44
C GLY A 166 -20.08 -20.09 -1.18
N ARG A 167 -19.48 -18.90 -1.24
CA ARG A 167 -19.42 -17.94 -0.13
C ARG A 167 -20.20 -16.69 -0.45
N LYS A 168 -20.74 -16.04 0.58
CA LYS A 168 -21.41 -14.74 0.47
C LYS A 168 -20.69 -13.75 1.36
N ILE A 169 -20.48 -12.53 0.87
CA ILE A 169 -20.00 -11.42 1.69
C ILE A 169 -21.15 -11.01 2.61
N ASP A 170 -20.89 -10.99 3.91
CA ASP A 170 -21.82 -10.44 4.89
C ASP A 170 -21.35 -9.06 5.37
N GLY A 171 -22.28 -8.11 5.44
CA GLY A 171 -22.02 -6.75 5.88
C GLY A 171 -21.18 -5.90 4.91
N ARG A 172 -20.66 -4.79 5.45
CA ARG A 172 -19.80 -3.85 4.73
C ARG A 172 -18.35 -4.28 4.84
N PHE A 173 -17.54 -3.89 3.87
CA PHE A 173 -16.09 -4.06 3.94
C PHE A 173 -15.38 -2.77 3.54
N THR A 174 -14.19 -2.57 4.10
CA THR A 174 -13.35 -1.41 3.78
C THR A 174 -12.50 -1.71 2.55
N ALA A 175 -12.38 -0.73 1.66
CA ALA A 175 -11.43 -0.76 0.55
C ALA A 175 -10.65 0.57 0.47
N PHE A 176 -9.34 0.47 0.23
CA PHE A 176 -8.43 1.61 0.11
C PHE A 176 -8.03 1.77 -1.36
N CYS A 177 -8.17 2.99 -1.87
CA CYS A 177 -7.67 3.37 -3.19
C CYS A 177 -6.34 4.11 -3.03
N LEU A 178 -5.22 3.51 -3.44
CA LEU A 178 -3.90 4.11 -3.21
C LEU A 178 -3.69 5.44 -3.95
N GLU A 179 -4.21 5.59 -5.16
CA GLU A 179 -4.06 6.85 -5.92
C GLU A 179 -4.81 8.02 -5.29
N ASP A 180 -5.90 7.74 -4.56
CA ASP A 180 -6.69 8.76 -3.86
C ASP A 180 -6.13 9.09 -2.46
N LEU A 181 -5.22 8.27 -1.94
CA LEU A 181 -4.55 8.54 -0.68
C LEU A 181 -3.49 9.64 -0.86
N ARG A 182 -3.52 10.64 0.02
CA ARG A 182 -2.51 11.69 0.01
C ARG A 182 -1.17 11.12 0.49
N PRO A 183 -0.11 11.17 -0.33
CA PRO A 183 1.20 10.69 0.09
C PRO A 183 1.83 11.66 1.10
N PHE A 184 2.71 11.13 1.95
CA PHE A 184 3.55 11.92 2.83
C PHE A 184 4.54 12.78 2.02
N ALA A 185 4.54 14.09 2.29
CA ALA A 185 5.36 15.05 1.56
C ALA A 185 6.66 15.46 2.29
N GLY A 186 6.97 14.91 3.47
CA GLY A 186 8.11 15.34 4.28
C GLY A 186 9.44 14.63 3.99
N GLY A 187 9.49 13.76 2.97
CA GLY A 187 10.71 13.09 2.53
C GLY A 187 11.10 11.85 3.34
N PHE A 188 12.29 11.31 3.06
CA PHE A 188 12.75 10.02 3.57
C PHE A 188 14.11 10.14 4.25
N ILE A 189 14.41 9.20 5.14
CA ILE A 189 15.75 9.04 5.71
C ILE A 189 16.69 8.62 4.59
N ALA A 190 17.80 9.35 4.42
CA ALA A 190 18.75 9.09 3.35
C ALA A 190 19.39 7.71 3.49
N ASN A 191 19.44 6.97 2.37
CA ASN A 191 20.04 5.63 2.27
C ASN A 191 19.45 4.57 3.22
N ASP A 192 18.22 4.78 3.72
CA ASP A 192 17.52 3.76 4.50
C ASP A 192 16.90 2.71 3.56
N PRO A 193 17.26 1.41 3.68
CA PRO A 193 16.79 0.37 2.76
C PRO A 193 15.28 0.11 2.87
N GLN A 194 14.67 0.42 4.01
CA GLN A 194 13.22 0.31 4.24
C GLN A 194 12.47 1.62 3.92
N LYS A 195 13.18 2.62 3.36
CA LYS A 195 12.63 3.90 2.92
C LYS A 195 11.84 4.58 4.03
N LYS A 196 12.36 4.60 5.26
CA LYS A 196 11.70 5.22 6.41
C LYS A 196 11.44 6.72 6.19
N LEU A 197 10.34 7.21 6.74
CA LEU A 197 9.90 8.60 6.63
C LEU A 197 10.77 9.50 7.53
N ALA A 198 11.15 10.68 7.03
CA ALA A 198 11.91 11.68 7.78
C ALA A 198 11.00 12.51 8.72
N LEU A 199 10.47 11.85 9.75
CA LEU A 199 9.57 12.48 10.72
C LEU A 199 10.37 13.15 11.85
N LEU A 200 9.96 14.37 12.21
CA LEU A 200 10.58 15.09 13.33
C LEU A 200 10.25 14.41 14.65
N LYS A 201 11.28 13.98 15.37
CA LYS A 201 11.11 13.35 16.69
C LYS A 201 10.43 14.30 17.68
N PRO A 202 9.56 13.79 18.57
CA PRO A 202 8.89 14.61 19.57
C PRO A 202 9.92 15.26 20.52
N LYS A 203 9.59 16.46 21.00
CA LYS A 203 10.39 17.19 21.98
C LYS A 203 9.50 17.69 23.10
N LEU A 204 9.94 17.47 24.33
CA LEU A 204 9.37 18.04 25.54
C LEU A 204 9.66 19.56 25.60
N PRO A 205 9.01 20.31 26.52
CA PRO A 205 9.27 21.75 26.68
C PRO A 205 10.73 22.10 26.98
N ASP A 206 11.51 21.16 27.54
CA ASP A 206 12.95 21.33 27.78
C ASP A 206 13.82 21.04 26.54
N GLY A 207 13.20 20.74 25.40
CA GLY A 207 13.85 20.44 24.13
C GLY A 207 14.32 18.99 23.98
N LYS A 208 14.21 18.15 25.01
CA LYS A 208 14.66 16.75 24.97
C LYS A 208 13.61 15.85 24.35
N CYS A 209 14.07 14.76 23.74
CA CYS A 209 13.18 13.68 23.33
C CYS A 209 12.58 13.03 24.59
N PRO A 210 11.27 12.74 24.62
CA PRO A 210 10.65 12.03 25.73
C PRO A 210 11.37 10.72 26.03
N SER A 211 11.52 10.38 27.31
CA SER A 211 12.03 9.08 27.71
C SER A 211 11.11 7.98 27.18
N GLY A 212 11.70 6.87 26.75
CA GLY A 212 10.94 5.72 26.27
C GLY A 212 10.30 5.85 24.89
N PHE A 213 10.42 7.00 24.19
CA PHE A 213 10.05 7.07 22.77
C PHE A 213 10.91 6.11 21.94
N LEU A 214 10.26 5.23 21.19
CA LEU A 214 10.92 4.22 20.36
C LEU A 214 11.11 4.75 18.94
N ASP A 215 9.99 4.96 18.23
CA ASP A 215 9.93 5.55 16.91
C ASP A 215 8.46 5.90 16.59
N PHE A 216 8.22 6.44 15.40
CA PHE A 216 6.89 6.47 14.81
C PHE A 216 6.52 5.08 14.26
N VAL A 217 5.29 4.64 14.52
CA VAL A 217 4.81 3.31 14.10
C VAL A 217 4.96 3.08 12.60
N VAL A 218 4.71 4.11 11.79
CA VAL A 218 4.89 4.04 10.32
C VAL A 218 6.33 3.71 9.91
N ASN A 219 7.34 3.90 10.76
CA ASN A 219 8.75 3.51 10.53
C ASN A 219 9.14 2.19 11.20
N MET A 220 8.25 1.61 12.00
CA MET A 220 8.43 0.31 12.68
C MET A 220 7.79 -0.85 11.91
N VAL A 221 6.96 -0.56 10.90
CA VAL A 221 6.47 -1.56 9.95
C VAL A 221 7.53 -1.87 8.90
N ASN A 222 7.70 -3.14 8.58
CA ASN A 222 8.57 -3.64 7.53
C ASN A 222 7.73 -3.97 6.30
N LEU A 223 8.23 -3.57 5.13
CA LEU A 223 7.57 -3.80 3.84
C LEU A 223 8.45 -4.66 2.95
N ASP A 224 7.81 -5.48 2.12
CA ASP A 224 8.49 -6.15 1.02
C ASP A 224 9.08 -5.13 0.06
N ASP A 225 10.23 -5.46 -0.54
CA ASP A 225 10.93 -4.57 -1.46
C ASP A 225 10.07 -4.14 -2.65
N ARG A 226 9.21 -5.05 -3.14
CA ARG A 226 8.23 -4.78 -4.22
C ARG A 226 7.22 -3.66 -3.88
N ASN A 227 7.03 -3.37 -2.59
CA ASN A 227 6.06 -2.42 -2.08
C ASN A 227 6.69 -1.08 -1.66
N LEU A 228 8.02 -0.95 -1.75
CA LEU A 228 8.75 0.26 -1.35
C LEU A 228 8.74 1.37 -2.41
N PHE A 229 8.62 1.02 -3.69
CA PHE A 229 8.76 1.95 -4.82
C PHE A 229 7.73 1.69 -5.92
N CYS A 230 7.29 2.74 -6.60
CA CYS A 230 6.51 2.66 -7.84
C CYS A 230 5.26 1.76 -7.78
N VAL A 231 4.60 1.73 -6.61
CA VAL A 231 3.35 0.99 -6.42
C VAL A 231 2.18 1.76 -7.04
N THR A 232 2.20 3.08 -6.89
CA THR A 232 1.25 4.01 -7.53
C THR A 232 1.80 4.57 -8.84
N ALA A 233 0.92 5.08 -9.70
CA ALA A 233 1.32 5.77 -10.94
C ALA A 233 2.20 7.00 -10.68
N GLY A 234 2.05 7.64 -9.51
CA GLY A 234 2.89 8.75 -9.07
C GLY A 234 4.29 8.34 -8.57
N GLY A 235 4.65 7.05 -8.61
CA GLY A 235 5.95 6.56 -8.18
C GLY A 235 6.08 6.27 -6.68
N HIS A 236 5.01 6.44 -5.91
CA HIS A 236 5.01 6.23 -4.45
C HIS A 236 4.89 4.75 -4.07
N GLY A 237 5.52 4.37 -2.96
CA GLY A 237 5.38 3.09 -2.26
C GLY A 237 4.30 3.10 -1.17
N LEU A 238 4.14 1.96 -0.47
CA LEU A 238 3.09 1.79 0.55
C LEU A 238 3.36 2.55 1.84
N ARG A 239 4.62 2.85 2.19
CA ARG A 239 4.94 3.52 3.46
C ARG A 239 4.41 4.94 3.48
N GLU A 240 4.72 5.72 2.45
CA GLU A 240 4.31 7.11 2.31
C GLU A 240 2.84 7.27 1.91
N THR A 241 2.18 6.22 1.41
CA THR A 241 0.75 6.23 1.05
C THR A 241 -0.07 5.54 2.13
N LEU A 242 -0.32 4.23 2.00
CA LEU A 242 -1.19 3.44 2.86
C LEU A 242 -0.82 3.57 4.35
N PHE A 243 0.39 3.18 4.73
CA PHE A 243 0.75 3.08 6.14
C PHE A 243 0.90 4.43 6.82
N TYR A 244 1.27 5.49 6.09
CA TYR A 244 1.19 6.84 6.61
C TYR A 244 -0.24 7.31 6.81
N ASN A 245 -1.20 6.92 5.97
CA ASN A 245 -2.60 7.28 6.19
C ASN A 245 -3.24 6.48 7.34
N LEU A 246 -2.79 5.23 7.57
CA LEU A 246 -3.23 4.41 8.70
C LEU A 246 -2.65 4.85 10.04
N PHE A 247 -1.35 5.14 10.09
CA PHE A 247 -0.65 5.43 11.35
C PHE A 247 -0.28 6.90 11.53
N SER A 248 -0.12 7.67 10.46
CA SER A 248 0.28 9.08 10.51
C SER A 248 1.49 9.29 11.45
N TYR A 249 1.39 10.23 12.39
CA TYR A 249 2.39 10.49 13.44
C TYR A 249 2.16 9.65 14.71
N LEU A 250 1.55 8.46 14.63
CA LEU A 250 1.39 7.55 15.78
C LEU A 250 2.75 7.19 16.37
N GLN A 251 2.93 7.47 17.66
CA GLN A 251 4.19 7.28 18.38
C GLN A 251 4.18 5.96 19.16
N ALA A 252 5.30 5.24 19.18
CA ALA A 252 5.47 4.06 20.01
C ALA A 252 6.38 4.33 21.21
N TYR A 253 6.00 3.82 22.37
CA TYR A 253 6.70 3.99 23.64
C TYR A 253 7.04 2.65 24.30
N LYS A 254 8.09 2.64 25.11
CA LYS A 254 8.51 1.45 25.85
C LYS A 254 7.49 1.04 26.92
N THR A 255 7.00 2.01 27.69
CA THR A 255 6.03 1.79 28.79
C THR A 255 4.91 2.81 28.74
N ARG A 256 3.80 2.48 29.41
CA ARG A 256 2.65 3.38 29.57
C ARG A 256 3.03 4.61 30.40
N ALA A 257 3.92 4.45 31.38
CA ALA A 257 4.42 5.56 32.19
C ALA A 257 5.23 6.56 31.34
N ASP A 258 6.10 6.06 30.47
CA ASP A 258 6.85 6.89 29.50
C ASP A 258 5.89 7.62 28.55
N MET A 259 4.91 6.90 28.00
CA MET A 259 3.89 7.46 27.10
C MET A 259 3.10 8.60 27.76
N LEU A 260 2.65 8.40 29.01
CA LEU A 260 1.90 9.43 29.75
C LEU A 260 2.78 10.64 30.12
N SER A 261 4.06 10.41 30.42
CA SER A 261 5.02 11.50 30.65
C SER A 261 5.27 12.33 29.39
N ALA A 262 5.07 11.74 28.21
CA ALA A 262 5.20 12.38 26.91
C ALA A 262 3.91 13.02 26.38
N LEU A 263 2.79 12.99 27.13
CA LEU A 263 1.49 13.49 26.68
C LEU A 263 1.52 14.89 26.04
N PRO A 264 2.29 15.88 26.54
CA PRO A 264 2.34 17.21 25.93
C PRO A 264 2.84 17.28 24.49
N CYS A 265 3.52 16.23 23.99
CA CYS A 265 4.08 16.18 22.64
C CYS A 265 3.45 15.09 21.74
N ILE A 266 2.40 14.41 22.22
CA ILE A 266 1.62 13.45 21.44
C ILE A 266 0.49 14.20 20.72
N THR A 267 0.44 14.11 19.38
CA THR A 267 -0.51 14.87 18.57
C THR A 267 -1.52 14.01 17.80
N HIS A 268 -1.15 12.79 17.40
CA HIS A 268 -1.99 11.93 16.54
C HIS A 268 -2.43 10.63 17.23
N GLY A 269 -1.78 10.28 18.34
CA GLY A 269 -1.98 9.06 19.09
C GLY A 269 -0.65 8.52 19.59
N ALA A 270 -0.71 7.58 20.53
CA ALA A 270 0.45 6.86 21.02
C ALA A 270 0.08 5.45 21.47
N VAL A 271 1.04 4.54 21.38
CA VAL A 271 0.94 3.17 21.90
C VAL A 271 2.16 2.85 22.77
N SER A 272 2.02 1.98 23.76
CA SER A 272 3.13 1.46 24.55
C SER A 272 3.21 -0.05 24.55
N LEU A 273 4.42 -0.62 24.59
CA LEU A 273 4.62 -2.07 24.50
C LEU A 273 3.97 -2.88 25.64
N ASP A 274 3.70 -2.24 26.78
CA ASP A 274 2.96 -2.80 27.91
C ASP A 274 1.42 -2.62 27.80
N GLY A 275 0.91 -2.25 26.62
CA GLY A 275 -0.52 -2.25 26.28
C GLY A 275 -1.25 -0.91 26.46
N GLY A 276 -0.53 0.19 26.69
CA GLY A 276 -1.14 1.52 26.71
C GLY A 276 -1.53 1.98 25.30
N MET A 277 -2.69 2.62 25.18
CA MET A 277 -3.15 3.17 23.90
C MET A 277 -3.88 4.50 24.09
N ILE A 278 -3.45 5.48 23.29
CA ILE A 278 -4.07 6.79 23.13
C ILE A 278 -4.39 6.93 21.64
N THR A 279 -5.67 7.01 21.31
CA THR A 279 -6.11 7.24 19.93
C THR A 279 -6.21 8.74 19.64
N LYS A 280 -6.45 9.07 18.37
CA LYS A 280 -6.61 10.45 17.93
C LYS A 280 -7.67 11.18 18.77
N ASN A 281 -7.48 12.49 18.97
CA ASN A 281 -8.34 13.35 19.79
C ASN A 281 -8.23 13.12 21.32
N GLY A 282 -7.17 12.46 21.79
CA GLY A 282 -6.90 12.30 23.22
C GLY A 282 -7.78 11.26 23.91
N LEU A 283 -8.36 10.32 23.15
CA LEU A 283 -9.14 9.22 23.70
C LEU A 283 -8.21 8.12 24.23
N PHE A 284 -8.37 7.79 25.51
CA PHE A 284 -7.62 6.73 26.20
C PHE A 284 -8.41 5.43 26.17
N LEU A 285 -7.76 4.33 25.78
CA LEU A 285 -8.34 3.00 25.91
C LEU A 285 -7.88 2.39 27.24
N LEU A 286 -8.86 2.01 28.07
CA LEU A 286 -8.67 1.45 29.41
C LEU A 286 -9.41 0.12 29.50
N GLY A 287 -8.90 -0.80 30.32
CA GLY A 287 -9.51 -2.12 30.52
C GLY A 287 -8.52 -3.25 30.33
N SER A 288 -8.97 -4.48 30.58
CA SER A 288 -8.20 -5.68 30.26
C SER A 288 -8.19 -5.92 28.77
N ARG A 289 -7.08 -6.51 28.32
CA ARG A 289 -6.87 -6.99 26.97
C ARG A 289 -7.25 -8.46 26.86
#